data_AF-A0A935KTJ4-F1
#
_entry.id   AF-A0A935KTJ4-F1
#
_cell.length_a   1.000
_cell.length_b   1.000
_cell.length_c   1.000
_cell.angle_alpha   90.00
_cell.angle_beta   90.00
_cell.angle_gamma   90.00
#
_symmetry.space_group_name_H-M   'P 1'
#
loop_
_entity.id
_entity.type
_entity.pdbx_description
1 polymer ?
#
loop_
_entity_poly.entity_id
_entity_poly.type
_entity_poly.pdbx_seq_one_letter_code
_entity_poly.pdbx_strand_id
1 'polypeptide(L)'
;MVRGDGQVHNYDFTTDSSKAYGNNQIKKESKWCIYNGDINQDGFIDGSDLGLTDNAAQLGSVGYVITDVTGDYFVDGSDLQVVDNNSTGFIGIESRKPAFSRRQGNRLASIIKEFFD
;
A
#
# COMPACT_ATOMS: atom_id res chain seq x y z
N MET A 1 10.49 3.90 17.79
CA MET A 1 11.11 4.86 16.85
C MET A 1 11.57 6.06 17.64
N VAL A 2 12.88 6.28 17.78
CA VAL A 2 13.42 7.46 18.48
C VAL A 2 13.37 8.63 17.50
N ARG A 3 12.61 9.68 17.82
CA ARG A 3 12.74 10.98 17.15
C ARG A 3 13.65 11.86 18.02
N GLY A 4 14.13 12.97 17.48
CA GLY A 4 15.26 13.77 18.00
C GLY A 4 15.13 14.37 19.41
N ASP A 5 14.12 13.98 20.20
CA ASP A 5 13.90 14.36 21.59
C ASP A 5 14.41 13.32 22.61
N GLY A 6 14.95 12.18 22.14
CA GLY A 6 15.49 11.14 23.02
C GLY A 6 14.42 10.38 23.82
N GLN A 7 13.13 10.61 23.52
CA GLN A 7 12.03 9.89 24.15
C GLN A 7 11.74 8.60 23.37
N VAL A 8 11.74 7.48 24.08
CA VAL A 8 11.31 6.21 23.50
C VAL A 8 9.79 6.18 23.47
N HIS A 9 9.21 6.43 22.30
CA HIS A 9 7.79 6.20 22.06
C HIS A 9 7.55 4.72 21.78
N ASN A 10 6.95 4.04 22.76
CA ASN A 10 6.44 2.69 22.61
C ASN A 10 5.03 2.76 22.03
N TYR A 11 4.87 2.20 20.83
CA TYR A 11 3.57 2.03 20.19
C TYR A 11 3.42 0.55 19.84
N ASP A 12 2.32 -0.06 20.29
CA ASP A 12 2.06 -1.48 20.12
C ASP A 12 0.99 -1.71 19.05
N PHE A 13 1.35 -2.41 17.99
CA PHE A 13 0.48 -2.77 16.86
C PHE A 13 -0.28 -4.08 17.07
N THR A 14 -0.15 -4.72 18.24
CA THR A 14 -0.62 -6.09 18.49
C THR A 14 -1.83 -6.18 19.44
N THR A 15 -2.43 -5.05 19.80
CA THR A 15 -3.55 -5.03 20.74
C THR A 15 -4.92 -4.90 20.07
N ASP A 16 -5.02 -4.16 18.96
CA ASP A 16 -6.30 -3.84 18.30
C ASP A 16 -6.08 -3.40 16.84
N SER A 17 -7.07 -3.57 15.95
CA SER A 17 -6.97 -3.15 14.54
C SER A 17 -6.78 -1.64 14.38
N SER A 18 -7.33 -0.83 15.29
CA SER A 18 -7.17 0.63 15.32
C SER A 18 -5.75 1.09 15.62
N LYS A 19 -4.83 0.17 15.89
CA LYS A 19 -3.40 0.47 15.98
C LYS A 19 -2.75 0.65 14.62
N ALA A 20 -3.37 0.16 13.54
CA ALA A 20 -2.99 0.53 12.20
C ALA A 20 -3.84 1.67 11.66
N TYR A 21 -3.23 2.52 10.83
CA TYR A 21 -3.96 3.55 10.10
C TYR A 21 -5.07 2.90 9.25
N GLY A 22 -6.27 3.49 9.25
CA GLY A 22 -7.42 2.96 8.52
C GLY A 22 -7.98 1.63 9.05
N ASN A 23 -7.60 1.19 10.26
CA ASN A 23 -7.91 -0.15 10.76
C ASN A 23 -7.40 -1.28 9.84
N ASN A 24 -6.26 -1.05 9.18
CA ASN A 24 -5.66 -1.96 8.20
C ASN A 24 -5.00 -3.20 8.83
N GLN A 25 -5.69 -3.85 9.76
CA GLN A 25 -5.23 -5.07 10.43
C GLN A 25 -6.39 -6.03 10.67
N ILE A 26 -6.08 -7.32 10.57
CA ILE A 26 -6.96 -8.42 10.92
C ILE A 26 -6.32 -9.31 11.97
N LYS A 27 -7.13 -9.77 12.92
CA LYS A 27 -6.68 -10.78 13.88
C LYS A 27 -6.77 -12.16 13.24
N LYS A 28 -5.63 -12.79 12.97
CA LYS A 28 -5.52 -14.19 12.57
C LYS A 28 -4.95 -14.95 13.75
N GLU A 29 -5.75 -15.84 14.33
CA GLU A 29 -5.42 -16.55 15.57
C GLU A 29 -5.03 -15.57 16.71
N SER A 30 -3.76 -15.59 17.14
CA SER A 30 -3.21 -14.72 18.18
C SER A 30 -2.37 -13.56 17.64
N LYS A 31 -2.34 -13.36 16.32
CA LYS A 31 -1.50 -12.33 15.68
C LYS A 31 -2.37 -11.31 14.92
N TRP A 32 -1.92 -10.06 14.93
CA TRP A 32 -2.46 -9.01 14.07
C TRP A 32 -1.64 -8.96 12.78
N CYS A 33 -2.33 -9.17 11.66
CA CYS A 33 -1.75 -9.19 10.32
C CYS A 33 -2.24 -7.96 9.55
N ILE A 34 -1.36 -7.36 8.76
CA ILE A 34 -1.71 -6.24 7.88
C ILE A 34 -2.27 -6.82 6.57
N TYR A 35 -3.28 -6.17 5.99
CA TYR A 35 -3.78 -6.59 4.68
C TYR A 35 -2.76 -6.22 3.58
N ASN A 36 -2.58 -7.14 2.65
CA ASN A 36 -1.71 -7.01 1.47
C ASN A 36 -2.58 -7.14 0.21
N GLY A 37 -2.21 -6.50 -0.89
CA GLY A 37 -2.83 -6.65 -2.19
C GLY A 37 -3.10 -5.33 -2.92
N ASP A 38 -2.78 -4.18 -2.34
CA ASP A 38 -2.86 -2.86 -3.01
C ASP A 38 -1.58 -2.64 -3.81
N ILE A 39 -1.55 -3.24 -5.01
CA ILE A 39 -0.38 -3.30 -5.88
C ILE A 39 -0.22 -1.99 -6.63
N ASN A 40 -1.34 -1.39 -7.04
CA ASN A 40 -1.35 -0.12 -7.76
C ASN A 40 -1.18 1.10 -6.82
N GLN A 41 -1.24 0.89 -5.49
CA GLN A 41 -1.08 1.88 -4.43
C GLN A 41 -2.13 3.00 -4.45
N ASP A 42 -3.36 2.69 -4.85
CA ASP A 42 -4.44 3.67 -4.96
C ASP A 42 -5.26 3.83 -3.67
N GLY A 43 -5.00 2.99 -2.66
CA GLY A 43 -5.66 2.96 -1.36
C GLY A 43 -6.85 2.00 -1.29
N PHE A 44 -7.00 1.12 -2.27
CA PHE A 44 -8.00 0.06 -2.27
C PHE A 44 -7.36 -1.22 -2.79
N ILE A 45 -7.89 -2.37 -2.34
CA ILE A 45 -7.58 -3.67 -2.95
C ILE A 45 -8.79 -4.01 -3.81
N ASP A 46 -8.65 -3.92 -5.11
CA ASP A 46 -9.77 -4.14 -6.03
C ASP A 46 -9.40 -4.96 -7.28
N GLY A 47 -10.34 -5.03 -8.23
CA GLY A 47 -10.16 -5.79 -9.46
C GLY A 47 -8.98 -5.30 -10.32
N SER A 48 -8.51 -4.08 -10.13
CA SER A 48 -7.33 -3.57 -10.83
C SER A 48 -6.04 -4.21 -10.30
N ASP A 49 -5.92 -4.43 -8.98
CA ASP A 49 -4.80 -5.16 -8.39
C ASP A 49 -4.83 -6.63 -8.77
N LEU A 50 -6.03 -7.23 -8.81
CA LEU A 50 -6.20 -8.61 -9.26
C LEU A 50 -5.74 -8.76 -10.72
N GLY A 51 -6.07 -7.80 -11.59
CA GLY A 51 -5.60 -7.78 -12.97
C GLY A 51 -4.08 -7.64 -13.11
N LEU A 52 -3.43 -6.85 -12.25
CA LEU A 52 -1.96 -6.76 -12.22
C LEU A 52 -1.32 -8.08 -11.81
N THR A 53 -1.87 -8.74 -10.79
CA THR A 53 -1.41 -10.04 -10.30
C THR A 53 -1.60 -11.14 -11.34
N ASP A 54 -2.76 -11.19 -12.00
CA ASP A 54 -3.08 -12.19 -13.02
C ASP A 54 -2.15 -12.08 -14.24
N ASN A 55 -1.89 -10.86 -14.70
CA ASN A 55 -0.93 -10.63 -15.78
C ASN A 55 0.49 -11.11 -15.38
N ALA A 56 0.92 -10.83 -14.14
CA ALA A 56 2.23 -11.26 -13.67
C ALA A 56 2.34 -12.78 -13.49
N ALA A 57 1.26 -13.43 -13.03
CA ALA A 57 1.15 -14.88 -12.92
C ALA A 57 1.18 -15.58 -14.28
N GLN A 58 0.44 -15.06 -15.28
CA GLN A 58 0.48 -15.56 -16.65
C GLN A 58 1.87 -15.45 -17.29
N LEU A 59 2.62 -14.41 -16.93
CA LEU A 59 4.01 -14.24 -17.37
C LEU A 59 5.01 -15.10 -16.58
N GLY A 60 4.58 -15.79 -15.53
CA GLY A 60 5.45 -16.60 -14.66
C GLY A 60 6.49 -15.75 -13.96
N SER A 61 6.09 -14.57 -13.46
CA SER A 61 6.99 -13.65 -12.76
C SER A 61 7.56 -14.30 -11.50
N VAL A 62 8.85 -14.06 -11.22
CA VAL A 62 9.57 -14.65 -10.09
C VAL A 62 10.44 -13.62 -9.40
N GLY A 63 10.82 -13.92 -8.16
CA GLY A 63 11.65 -13.06 -7.32
C GLY A 63 10.82 -12.06 -6.53
N TYR A 64 11.51 -11.06 -5.96
CA TYR A 64 10.88 -10.06 -5.10
C TYR A 64 10.23 -8.96 -5.95
N VAL A 65 9.06 -9.26 -6.49
CA VAL A 65 8.23 -8.34 -7.28
C VAL A 65 6.99 -7.94 -6.49
N ILE A 66 6.42 -6.76 -6.79
CA ILE A 66 5.29 -6.23 -6.03
C ILE A 66 4.00 -7.08 -6.14
N THR A 67 3.94 -7.96 -7.14
CA THR A 67 2.81 -8.89 -7.36
C THR A 67 2.98 -10.22 -6.62
N ASP A 68 4.15 -10.49 -6.01
CA ASP A 68 4.36 -11.62 -5.09
C ASP A 68 3.89 -11.18 -3.69
N VAL A 69 2.59 -11.37 -3.44
CA VAL A 69 1.94 -10.96 -2.19
C VAL A 69 2.05 -12.01 -1.10
N THR A 70 2.36 -13.26 -1.45
CA THR A 70 2.66 -14.32 -0.48
C THR A 70 4.09 -14.25 0.04
N GLY A 71 5.02 -13.69 -0.76
CA GLY A 71 6.43 -13.55 -0.45
C GLY A 71 7.21 -14.86 -0.63
N ASP A 72 6.75 -15.76 -1.50
CA ASP A 72 7.37 -17.06 -1.74
C ASP A 72 8.28 -17.10 -2.99
N TYR A 73 8.46 -15.94 -3.64
CA TYR A 73 9.24 -15.70 -4.86
C TYR A 73 8.60 -16.22 -6.16
N PHE A 74 7.36 -16.69 -6.15
CA PHE A 74 6.62 -17.09 -7.35
C PHE A 74 5.29 -16.34 -7.40
N VAL A 75 5.01 -15.69 -8.53
CA VAL A 75 3.69 -15.08 -8.73
C VAL A 75 2.76 -16.13 -9.34
N ASP A 76 1.80 -16.63 -8.57
CA ASP A 76 0.89 -17.69 -9.03
C ASP A 76 -0.55 -17.57 -8.47
N GLY A 77 -1.30 -18.68 -8.54
CA GLY A 77 -2.69 -18.72 -8.08
C GLY A 77 -2.87 -18.44 -6.59
N SER A 78 -1.84 -18.62 -5.78
CA SER A 78 -1.86 -18.31 -4.35
C SER A 78 -1.88 -16.80 -4.10
N ASP A 79 -1.14 -16.01 -4.89
CA ASP A 79 -1.17 -14.55 -4.86
C ASP A 79 -2.54 -14.02 -5.26
N LEU A 80 -3.10 -14.55 -6.35
CA LEU A 80 -4.45 -14.22 -6.82
C LEU A 80 -5.49 -14.45 -5.73
N GLN A 81 -5.41 -15.58 -5.03
CA GLN A 81 -6.33 -15.89 -3.94
C GLN A 81 -6.20 -14.92 -2.76
N VAL A 82 -5.00 -14.42 -2.45
CA VAL A 82 -4.80 -13.42 -1.40
C VAL A 82 -5.43 -12.08 -1.79
N VAL A 83 -5.18 -11.61 -3.02
CA VAL A 83 -5.72 -10.33 -3.52
C VAL A 83 -7.26 -10.38 -3.59
N ASP A 84 -7.83 -11.46 -4.13
CA ASP A 84 -9.29 -11.64 -4.25
C ASP A 84 -9.98 -11.69 -2.87
N ASN A 85 -9.44 -12.46 -1.93
CA ASN A 85 -9.98 -12.52 -0.57
C ASN A 85 -9.91 -11.19 0.17
N ASN A 86 -8.88 -10.37 -0.09
CA ASN A 86 -8.75 -9.06 0.54
C ASN A 86 -9.56 -7.98 -0.18
N SER A 87 -9.92 -8.19 -1.45
CA SER A 87 -10.80 -7.30 -2.22
C SER A 87 -12.27 -7.39 -1.80
N THR A 88 -12.77 -8.60 -1.52
CA THR A 88 -14.18 -8.85 -1.17
C THR A 88 -14.65 -8.22 0.15
N GLY A 89 -13.73 -7.68 0.96
CA GLY A 89 -14.02 -7.04 2.24
C GLY A 89 -14.31 -5.52 2.20
N PHE A 90 -14.20 -4.84 1.05
CA PHE A 90 -14.20 -3.36 0.98
C PHE A 90 -13.27 -2.75 2.04
N ILE A 91 -12.08 -3.35 2.17
CA ILE A 91 -11.09 -2.86 3.10
C ILE A 91 -10.45 -1.67 2.41
N GLY A 92 -10.99 -0.49 2.70
CA GLY A 92 -10.32 0.77 2.45
C GLY A 92 -9.07 0.79 3.32
N ILE A 93 -8.03 0.11 2.85
CA ILE A 93 -6.68 0.34 3.31
C ILE A 93 -6.39 1.72 2.81
N GLU A 94 -6.74 2.75 3.57
CA GLU A 94 -6.29 4.09 3.25
C GLU A 94 -4.76 4.10 3.39
N SER A 95 -4.04 3.55 2.43
CA SER A 95 -2.61 3.75 2.30
C SER A 95 -2.48 5.23 2.01
N ARG A 96 -1.80 5.95 2.90
CA ARG A 96 -1.66 7.39 2.79
C ARG A 96 -1.07 7.69 1.42
N LYS A 97 -1.87 8.20 0.49
CA LYS A 97 -1.35 8.69 -0.79
C LYS A 97 -0.18 9.61 -0.43
N PRO A 98 1.05 9.37 -0.93
CA PRO A 98 2.07 10.40 -0.82
C PRO A 98 1.42 11.63 -1.44
N ALA A 99 1.17 12.65 -0.61
CA ALA A 99 0.46 13.83 -1.05
C ALA A 99 1.11 14.25 -2.36
N PHE A 100 0.35 14.19 -3.46
CA PHE A 100 0.83 14.63 -4.76
C PHE A 100 1.54 15.95 -4.50
N SER A 101 2.86 15.95 -4.70
CA SER A 101 3.66 17.15 -4.48
C SER A 101 3.17 18.16 -5.50
N ARG A 102 2.17 18.97 -5.10
CA ARG A 102 1.67 20.13 -5.84
C ARG A 102 2.74 21.22 -5.95
N ARG A 103 4.03 20.89 -5.82
CA ARG A 103 5.17 21.80 -5.87
C ARG A 103 6.17 21.48 -6.98
N GLN A 104 5.77 20.72 -8.00
CA GLN A 104 6.53 20.61 -9.26
C GLN A 104 5.63 20.78 -10.50
N GLY A 105 4.47 21.42 -10.36
CA GLY A 105 3.55 21.68 -11.49
C GLY A 105 3.59 23.11 -12.04
N ASN A 106 3.90 24.12 -11.22
CA ASN A 106 3.68 25.53 -11.58
C ASN A 106 4.86 26.47 -11.24
N ARG A 107 6.11 25.99 -11.19
CA ARG A 107 7.28 26.90 -11.02
C ARG A 107 7.75 27.54 -12.33
N LEU A 108 7.25 27.08 -13.47
CA LEU A 108 7.57 27.68 -14.78
C LEU A 108 6.53 28.72 -15.22
N ALA A 109 5.28 28.62 -14.73
CA ALA A 109 4.23 29.60 -15.05
C ALA A 109 4.31 30.89 -14.22
N SER A 110 4.97 30.88 -13.05
CA SER A 110 5.10 32.07 -12.20
C SER A 110 6.25 32.99 -12.60
N ILE A 111 7.30 32.48 -13.26
CA ILE A 111 8.50 33.28 -13.60
C ILE A 111 8.24 34.18 -14.83
N ILE A 112 7.31 33.81 -15.72
CA ILE A 112 7.03 34.59 -16.94
C ILE A 112 6.11 35.79 -16.66
N LYS A 113 5.38 35.79 -15.54
CA LYS A 113 4.42 36.87 -15.21
C LYS A 113 5.01 38.04 -14.42
N GLU A 114 6.30 37.98 -14.04
CA GLU A 114 7.03 39.10 -13.39
C GLU A 114 7.96 39.85 -14.36
N PHE A 115 7.93 39.54 -15.66
CA PHE A 115 8.74 40.19 -16.70
C PHE A 115 7.94 41.05 -17.70
N PHE A 116 6.64 41.20 -17.48
CA PHE A 116 5.78 42.15 -18.20
C PHE A 116 4.79 42.77 -17.20
N ASP A 117 5.32 43.70 -16.40
CA ASP A 117 4.69 44.95 -15.91
C ASP A 117 5.81 45.85 -15.38
#